data_AF-A0A436QS60-F1
#
_entry.id   AF-A0A436QS60-F1
#
_cell.length_a   1.000
_cell.length_b   1.000
_cell.length_c   1.000
_cell.angle_alpha   90.00
_cell.angle_beta   90.00
_cell.angle_gamma   90.00
#
_symmetry.space_group_name_H-M   'P 1'
#
loop_
_entity.id
_entity.type
_entity.pdbx_description
1 polymer ?
#
loop_
_entity_poly.entity_id
_entity_poly.type
_entity_poly.pdbx_seq_one_letter_code
_entity_poly.pdbx_strand_id
1 'polypeptide(L)'
;MPDDRTDSENRPSPDALLEHAEREGRGRLRIFLGAAPGVGKTYEMLMAGRARRADGVDVVIGIVETHGRKETQALVDGYEVIPRRLVDYRGQTLEEMDIDAILRRRPDLV
;
A
#
# COMPACT_ATOMS: atom_id res chain seq x y z
N MET A 1 18.58 6.06 -47.80
CA MET A 1 18.47 5.15 -46.64
C MET A 1 18.66 6.01 -45.40
N PRO A 2 17.64 6.22 -44.55
CA PRO A 2 17.84 6.90 -43.29
C PRO A 2 18.74 6.04 -42.40
N ASP A 3 19.61 6.70 -41.67
CA ASP A 3 20.70 6.14 -40.88
C ASP A 3 20.14 5.44 -39.62
N ASP A 4 20.24 4.11 -39.57
CA ASP A 4 19.80 3.22 -38.47
C ASP A 4 20.68 3.33 -37.20
N ARG A 5 21.41 4.43 -37.05
CA ARG A 5 22.45 4.59 -36.02
C ARG A 5 21.97 5.24 -34.73
N THR A 6 20.78 5.84 -34.70
CA THR A 6 20.27 6.57 -33.54
C THR A 6 19.48 5.73 -32.51
N ASP A 7 19.12 4.48 -32.82
CA ASP A 7 18.38 3.61 -31.88
C ASP A 7 19.28 2.81 -30.92
N SER A 8 20.58 2.72 -31.21
CA SER A 8 21.53 1.96 -30.37
C SER A 8 21.97 2.69 -29.10
N GLU A 9 21.96 4.03 -29.11
CA GLU A 9 22.45 4.85 -28.00
C GLU A 9 21.46 4.99 -26.83
N ASN A 10 20.19 4.65 -27.05
CA ASN A 10 19.11 4.81 -26.06
C ASN A 10 18.53 3.49 -25.55
N ARG A 11 19.09 2.35 -25.97
CA ARG A 11 18.64 1.04 -25.49
C ARG A 11 19.27 0.76 -24.12
N PRO A 12 18.48 0.59 -23.04
CA PRO A 12 19.02 0.21 -21.75
C PRO A 12 19.78 -1.11 -21.88
N SER A 13 20.92 -1.20 -21.19
CA SER A 13 21.73 -2.43 -21.17
C SER A 13 20.92 -3.58 -20.55
N PRO A 14 21.22 -4.84 -20.91
CA PRO A 14 20.62 -6.00 -20.26
C PRO A 14 20.72 -5.94 -18.74
N ASP A 15 21.85 -5.46 -18.20
CA ASP A 15 22.05 -5.27 -16.77
C ASP A 15 21.15 -4.19 -16.17
N ALA A 16 20.94 -3.07 -16.87
CA ALA A 16 20.02 -2.02 -16.44
C ALA A 16 18.56 -2.48 -16.45
N LEU A 17 18.19 -3.35 -17.41
CA LEU A 17 16.88 -4.00 -17.45
C LEU A 17 16.72 -5.01 -16.31
N LEU A 18 17.79 -5.76 -15.98
CA LEU A 18 17.81 -6.71 -14.87
C LEU A 18 17.69 -6.01 -13.52
N GLU A 19 18.46 -4.94 -13.27
CA GLU A 19 18.34 -4.12 -12.06
C GLU A 19 16.94 -3.50 -11.92
N HIS A 20 16.32 -3.10 -13.03
CA HIS A 20 14.95 -2.59 -13.03
C HIS A 20 13.97 -3.69 -12.59
N ALA A 21 14.08 -4.90 -13.17
CA ALA A 21 13.26 -6.05 -12.83
C ALA A 21 13.47 -6.53 -11.39
N GLU A 22 14.69 -6.54 -10.88
CA GLU A 22 15.01 -6.90 -9.49
C GLU A 22 14.39 -5.92 -8.49
N ARG A 23 14.33 -4.63 -8.84
CA ARG A 23 13.59 -3.63 -8.05
C ARG A 23 12.08 -3.83 -8.10
N GLU A 24 11.53 -4.47 -9.13
CA GLU A 24 10.09 -4.77 -9.20
C GLU A 24 9.66 -5.85 -8.19
N GLY A 25 10.59 -6.68 -7.71
CA GLY A 25 10.34 -7.67 -6.66
C GLY A 25 10.23 -7.08 -5.24
N ARG A 26 10.50 -5.78 -5.04
CA ARG A 26 10.41 -5.12 -3.74
C ARG A 26 9.05 -4.45 -3.57
N GLY A 27 8.47 -4.59 -2.37
CA GLY A 27 7.27 -3.84 -1.99
C GLY A 27 7.47 -2.33 -2.14
N ARG A 28 6.42 -1.62 -2.56
CA ARG A 28 6.43 -0.16 -2.75
C ARG A 28 5.63 0.52 -1.64
N LEU A 29 6.19 1.55 -1.02
CA LEU A 29 5.48 2.37 -0.03
C LEU A 29 4.91 3.63 -0.69
N ARG A 30 3.60 3.82 -0.60
CA ARG A 30 2.93 5.08 -0.98
C ARG A 30 2.54 5.84 0.29
N ILE A 31 2.97 7.09 0.39
CA ILE A 31 2.66 7.95 1.54
C ILE A 31 1.63 9.00 1.12
N PHE A 32 0.51 9.07 1.85
CA PHE A 32 -0.47 10.15 1.73
C PHE A 32 -0.14 11.24 2.75
N LEU A 33 0.56 12.28 2.29
CA LEU A 33 1.01 13.41 3.13
C LEU A 33 -0.06 14.51 3.20
N GLY A 34 -0.16 15.19 4.34
CA GLY A 34 -1.09 16.30 4.52
C GLY A 34 -0.72 17.21 5.68
N ALA A 35 -0.96 18.51 5.52
CA ALA A 35 -0.43 19.58 6.38
C ALA A 35 -1.00 19.60 7.82
N ALA A 36 -2.15 18.97 8.05
CA ALA A 36 -2.81 18.97 9.35
C ALA A 36 -3.67 17.71 9.58
N PRO A 37 -4.13 17.44 10.81
CA PRO A 37 -5.24 16.53 11.07
C PRO A 37 -6.51 16.95 10.32
N GLY A 38 -7.31 15.99 9.86
CA GLY A 38 -8.60 16.27 9.20
C GLY A 38 -8.54 16.56 7.70
N VAL A 39 -7.36 16.78 7.11
CA VAL A 39 -7.20 17.08 5.66
C VAL A 39 -7.49 15.92 4.70
N GLY A 40 -8.05 14.80 5.18
CA GLY A 40 -8.52 13.71 4.33
C GLY A 40 -7.54 12.56 4.04
N LYS A 41 -6.34 12.53 4.65
CA LYS A 41 -5.30 11.50 4.37
C LYS A 41 -5.84 10.05 4.37
N THR A 42 -6.54 9.65 5.43
CA THR A 42 -7.10 8.30 5.57
C THR A 42 -8.19 8.04 4.54
N TYR A 43 -9.01 9.04 4.23
CA TYR A 43 -10.08 8.92 3.24
C TYR A 43 -9.50 8.68 1.84
N GLU A 44 -8.54 9.50 1.43
CA GLU A 44 -7.84 9.34 0.14
C GLU A 44 -7.09 8.01 0.03
N MET A 45 -6.46 7.56 1.13
CA MET A 45 -5.81 6.24 1.19
C MET A 45 -6.81 5.11 0.95
N LEU A 46 -7.97 5.13 1.60
CA LEU A 46 -9.02 4.11 1.42
C LEU A 46 -9.67 4.20 0.02
N MET A 47 -9.82 5.40 -0.55
CA MET A 47 -10.31 5.55 -1.93
C MET A 47 -9.33 4.97 -2.94
N ALA A 48 -8.03 5.21 -2.77
CA ALA A 48 -6.99 4.64 -3.63
C ALA A 48 -6.93 3.11 -3.50
N GLY A 49 -7.07 2.56 -2.29
CA GLY A 49 -7.17 1.11 -2.08
C GLY A 49 -8.39 0.51 -2.79
N ARG A 50 -9.52 1.23 -2.82
CA ARG A 50 -10.77 0.73 -3.43
C ARG A 50 -10.64 0.66 -4.95
N ALA A 51 -9.96 1.65 -5.54
CA ALA A 51 -9.61 1.60 -6.95
C ALA A 51 -8.71 0.39 -7.26
N ARG A 52 -7.68 0.12 -6.44
CA ARG A 52 -6.81 -1.06 -6.61
C ARG A 52 -7.59 -2.38 -6.51
N ARG A 53 -8.53 -2.49 -5.58
CA ARG A 53 -9.40 -3.67 -5.48
C ARG A 53 -10.30 -3.84 -6.69
N ALA A 54 -10.84 -2.74 -7.23
CA ALA A 54 -11.63 -2.78 -8.45
C ALA A 54 -10.80 -3.27 -9.65
N ASP A 55 -9.50 -3.00 -9.65
CA ASP A 55 -8.53 -3.52 -10.64
C ASP A 55 -8.09 -4.97 -10.35
N GLY A 56 -8.66 -5.63 -9.34
CA GLY A 56 -8.38 -7.03 -8.99
C GLY A 56 -7.17 -7.26 -8.09
N VAL A 57 -6.57 -6.20 -7.52
CA VAL A 57 -5.46 -6.33 -6.55
C VAL A 57 -5.99 -6.89 -5.23
N ASP A 58 -5.27 -7.84 -4.63
CA ASP A 58 -5.57 -8.34 -3.28
C ASP A 58 -5.18 -7.29 -2.22
N VAL A 59 -6.16 -6.52 -1.75
CA VAL A 59 -5.96 -5.44 -0.78
C VAL A 59 -6.64 -5.79 0.54
N VAL A 60 -5.87 -5.73 1.62
CA VAL A 60 -6.35 -5.88 3.00
C VAL A 60 -6.07 -4.60 3.78
N ILE A 61 -6.79 -4.39 4.88
CA ILE A 61 -6.46 -3.33 5.85
C ILE A 61 -5.66 -3.96 6.99
N GLY A 62 -4.40 -3.52 7.16
CA GLY A 62 -3.59 -3.87 8.33
C GLY A 62 -3.98 -3.09 9.59
N ILE A 63 -4.12 -1.76 9.46
CA ILE A 63 -4.64 -0.88 10.51
C ILE A 63 -5.23 0.39 9.89
N VAL A 64 -6.34 0.87 10.42
CA VAL A 64 -6.96 2.12 9.98
C VAL A 64 -7.55 2.86 11.17
N GLU A 65 -7.35 4.18 11.18
CA GLU A 65 -7.89 5.08 12.20
C GLU A 65 -8.90 6.05 11.59
N THR A 66 -10.20 5.73 11.74
CA THR A 66 -11.29 6.54 11.17
C THR A 66 -11.62 7.79 11.99
N HIS A 67 -11.22 7.82 13.27
CA HIS A 67 -11.49 8.92 14.21
C HIS A 67 -12.98 9.31 14.26
N GLY A 68 -13.90 8.34 14.15
CA GLY A 68 -15.35 8.56 14.22
C GLY A 68 -15.98 9.22 12.98
N ARG A 69 -15.21 9.45 11.90
CA ARG A 69 -15.75 10.00 10.65
C ARG A 69 -16.58 8.94 9.91
N LYS A 70 -17.91 9.11 9.90
CA LYS A 70 -18.87 8.18 9.28
C LYS A 70 -18.53 7.84 7.82
N GLU A 71 -18.20 8.85 7.01
CA GLU A 71 -17.84 8.63 5.61
C GLU A 71 -16.57 7.79 5.46
N THR A 72 -15.58 7.98 6.33
CA THR A 72 -14.36 7.16 6.34
C THR A 72 -14.64 5.74 6.82
N GLN A 73 -15.52 5.56 7.80
CA GLN A 73 -15.94 4.23 8.27
C GLN A 73 -16.66 3.45 7.16
N ALA A 74 -17.56 4.10 6.42
CA ALA A 74 -18.24 3.48 5.29
C ALA A 74 -17.29 3.04 4.16
N LEU A 75 -16.09 3.64 4.06
CA LEU A 75 -15.07 3.18 3.12
C LEU A 75 -14.30 1.95 3.62
N VAL A 76 -14.27 1.70 4.92
CA VAL A 76 -13.70 0.45 5.48
C VAL A 76 -14.62 -0.72 5.15
N ASP A 77 -15.93 -0.49 5.10
CA ASP A 77 -16.91 -1.50 4.73
C ASP A 77 -16.58 -2.11 3.36
N GLY A 78 -16.53 -3.43 3.33
CA GLY A 78 -16.20 -4.21 2.15
C GLY A 78 -14.73 -4.57 2.03
N TYR A 79 -13.80 -4.01 2.81
CA TYR A 79 -12.42 -4.52 2.91
C TYR A 79 -12.32 -5.77 3.79
N GLU A 80 -11.38 -6.66 3.45
CA GLU A 80 -10.86 -7.61 4.44
C GLU A 80 -9.99 -6.82 5.43
N VAL A 81 -10.27 -6.95 6.73
CA VAL A 81 -9.54 -6.29 7.80
C VAL A 81 -8.83 -7.35 8.62
N ILE A 82 -7.50 -7.24 8.73
CA ILE A 82 -6.72 -8.14 9.61
C ILE A 82 -7.00 -7.72 11.06
N PRO A 83 -7.40 -8.67 11.94
CA PRO A 83 -7.63 -8.37 13.34
C PRO A 83 -6.39 -7.75 14.00
N ARG A 84 -6.62 -6.72 14.82
CA ARG A 84 -5.54 -6.06 15.57
C ARG A 84 -4.97 -7.01 16.63
N ARG A 85 -3.66 -6.96 16.82
CA ARG A 85 -2.96 -7.69 17.87
C ARG A 85 -3.06 -6.90 19.17
N LEU A 86 -3.49 -7.54 20.25
CA LEU A 86 -3.44 -6.97 21.59
C LEU A 86 -2.04 -7.16 22.18
N VAL A 87 -1.47 -6.09 22.72
CA VAL A 87 -0.13 -6.08 23.32
C VAL A 87 -0.19 -5.42 24.69
N ASP A 88 0.21 -6.14 25.73
CA ASP A 88 0.34 -5.57 27.06
C ASP A 88 1.65 -4.78 27.18
N TYR A 89 1.53 -3.49 27.47
CA TYR A 89 2.67 -2.61 27.65
C TYR A 89 2.44 -1.66 28.83
N ARG A 90 3.29 -1.75 29.85
CA ARG A 90 3.24 -0.90 31.06
C ARG A 90 1.87 -0.87 31.74
N GLY A 91 1.19 -2.02 31.79
CA GLY A 91 -0.14 -2.15 32.40
C GLY A 91 -1.29 -1.60 31.55
N GLN A 92 -1.04 -1.27 30.28
CA GLN A 92 -2.07 -0.90 29.31
C GLN A 92 -2.11 -1.93 28.18
N THR A 93 -3.30 -2.25 27.70
CA THR A 93 -3.47 -3.06 26.49
C THR A 93 -3.52 -2.15 25.28
N LEU A 94 -2.54 -2.30 24.38
CA LEU A 94 -2.45 -1.58 23.12
C LEU A 94 -3.00 -2.46 21.99
N GLU A 95 -3.62 -1.83 21.01
CA GLU A 95 -4.04 -2.49 19.77
C GLU A 95 -3.07 -2.12 18.66
N GLU A 96 -2.36 -3.10 18.13
CA GLU A 96 -1.32 -2.92 17.12
C GLU A 96 -1.66 -3.68 15.83
N MET A 97 -1.00 -3.30 14.73
CA MET A 97 -1.08 -4.05 13.49
C MET A 97 -0.42 -5.43 13.66
N ASP A 98 -1.14 -6.51 13.29
CA ASP A 98 -0.59 -7.86 13.31
C ASP A 98 0.27 -8.13 12.06
N ILE A 99 1.53 -7.72 12.12
CA ILE A 99 2.51 -7.91 11.04
C ILE A 99 2.64 -9.39 10.67
N ASP A 100 2.65 -10.29 11.65
CA ASP A 100 2.84 -11.72 11.39
C ASP A 100 1.62 -12.31 10.66
N ALA A 101 0.40 -11.87 11.00
CA ALA A 101 -0.81 -12.26 10.28
C ALA A 101 -0.82 -11.73 8.84
N ILE A 102 -0.43 -10.48 8.63
CA ILE A 102 -0.30 -9.87 7.29
C ILE A 102 0.71 -10.65 6.44
N LEU A 103 1.90 -10.94 6.99
CA LEU A 103 2.94 -11.68 6.28
C LEU A 103 2.50 -13.12 5.94
N ARG A 104 1.75 -13.78 6.82
CA ARG A 104 1.15 -15.10 6.53
C ARG A 104 0.06 -15.02 5.46
N ARG A 105 -0.75 -13.95 5.46
CA ARG A 105 -1.84 -13.73 4.49
C ARG A 105 -1.33 -13.38 3.09
N ARG A 106 -0.12 -12.83 2.99
CA ARG A 106 0.57 -12.48 1.72
C ARG A 106 -0.29 -11.69 0.72
N PRO A 107 -0.92 -10.57 1.12
CA PRO A 107 -1.67 -9.72 0.20
C PRO A 107 -0.74 -8.95 -0.75
N ASP A 108 -1.28 -8.48 -1.88
CA ASP A 108 -0.57 -7.61 -2.82
C ASP A 108 -0.41 -6.18 -2.27
N LEU A 109 -1.37 -5.73 -1.45
CA LEU A 109 -1.39 -4.41 -0.83
C LEU A 109 -1.99 -4.46 0.58
N VAL A 110 -1.39 -3.70 1.49
CA VAL A 110 -1.80 -3.53 2.89
C VAL A 110 -2.05 -2.05 3.18
#